data_AF-A0A4Q7J8A2-F1
#
_entry.id   AF-A0A4Q7J8A2-F1
#
_cell.length_a   1.000
_cell.length_b   1.000
_cell.length_c   1.000
_cell.angle_alpha   90.00
_cell.angle_beta   90.00
_cell.angle_gamma   90.00
#
_symmetry.space_group_name_H-M   'P 1'
#
loop_
_entity.id
_entity.type
_entity.pdbx_description
1 polymer ?
#
loop_
_entity_poly.entity_id
_entity_poly.type
_entity_poly.pdbx_seq_one_letter_code
_entity_poly.pdbx_strand_id
1 'polypeptide(L)'
;MNTHPPTSKRIRPVAFWVTTFPVVFELAAGSVWNLLTIDWIEIQLNHLGYPHFFAYLLGAWQVAAAVAIIVPGFPLLKEWAYAGTFFLWSGAVLSHLIAGDGVLNWGPPLMFTVLAVASWALRPAGRRLPATRPPAPGVRAWAVPVGLLVVLYAVSFLTLPLVEETMREHAVQLGWTD
;
A
#
# COMPACT_ATOMS: atom_id res chain seq x y z
N MET A 1 18.82 32.96 22.13
CA MET A 1 18.96 32.85 20.66
C MET A 1 18.13 31.66 20.21
N ASN A 2 16.91 31.91 19.73
CA ASN A 2 15.95 30.85 19.41
C ASN A 2 16.20 30.36 17.98
N THR A 3 16.96 29.28 17.84
CA THR A 3 17.19 28.65 16.53
C THR A 3 16.00 27.78 16.17
N HIS A 4 14.98 28.38 15.55
CA HIS A 4 13.97 27.59 14.84
C HIS A 4 14.69 26.76 13.77
N PRO A 5 14.58 25.42 13.77
CA PRO A 5 15.18 24.62 12.71
C PRO A 5 14.59 25.04 11.36
N PRO A 6 15.38 25.04 10.26
CA PRO A 6 14.90 25.46 8.96
C PRO A 6 13.62 24.70 8.60
N THR A 7 12.62 25.43 8.08
CA THR A 7 11.25 24.96 7.81
C THR A 7 11.22 23.62 7.06
N SER A 8 12.17 23.39 6.15
CA SER A 8 12.36 22.13 5.41
C SER A 8 12.56 20.89 6.30
N LYS A 9 13.19 21.03 7.48
CA LYS A 9 13.39 19.91 8.42
C LYS A 9 12.08 19.43 9.06
N ARG A 10 11.07 20.31 9.20
CA ARG A 10 9.75 19.95 9.76
C ARG A 10 8.77 19.47 8.69
N ILE A 11 8.88 19.98 7.47
CA ILE A 11 7.97 19.62 6.36
C ILE A 11 8.24 18.20 5.86
N ARG A 12 9.51 17.79 5.77
CA ARG A 12 9.85 16.47 5.20
C ARG A 12 9.25 15.28 5.97
N PRO A 13 9.28 15.21 7.31
CA PRO A 13 8.58 14.17 8.06
C PRO A 13 7.06 14.18 7.84
N VAL A 14 6.44 15.36 7.74
CA VAL A 14 4.99 15.47 7.50
C VAL A 14 4.66 14.96 6.10
N ALA A 15 5.38 15.44 5.07
CA ALA A 15 5.19 15.00 3.69
C ALA A 15 5.45 13.50 3.52
N PHE A 16 6.43 12.95 4.25
CA PHE A 16 6.62 11.49 4.33
C PHE A 16 5.36 10.82 4.86
N TRP A 17 4.86 11.18 6.04
CA TRP A 17 3.68 10.50 6.60
C TRP A 17 2.40 10.70 5.79
N VAL A 18 2.22 11.85 5.15
CA VAL A 18 1.10 12.13 4.24
C VAL A 18 1.13 11.20 3.00
N THR A 19 2.32 10.81 2.54
CA THR A 19 2.46 9.87 1.41
C THR A 19 2.48 8.41 1.86
N THR A 20 3.11 8.11 3.00
CA THR A 20 3.24 6.75 3.53
C THR A 20 1.92 6.21 4.09
N PHE A 21 1.12 7.02 4.77
CA PHE A 21 -0.09 6.53 5.43
C PHE A 21 -1.11 5.96 4.43
N PRO A 22 -1.47 6.66 3.33
CA PRO A 22 -2.36 6.08 2.31
C PRO A 22 -1.80 4.82 1.69
N VAL A 23 -0.49 4.78 1.41
CA VAL A 23 0.19 3.58 0.87
C VAL A 23 0.06 2.39 1.82
N VAL A 24 0.35 2.57 3.10
CA VAL A 24 0.26 1.47 4.09
C VAL A 24 -1.19 1.05 4.32
N PHE A 25 -2.13 2.01 4.33
CA PHE A 25 -3.55 1.69 4.42
C PHE A 25 -4.02 0.85 3.24
N GLU A 26 -3.70 1.25 2.01
CA GLU A 26 -4.08 0.50 0.81
C GLU A 26 -3.44 -0.89 0.77
N LEU A 27 -2.19 -1.03 1.20
CA LEU A 27 -1.56 -2.35 1.31
C LEU A 27 -2.25 -3.23 2.35
N ALA A 28 -2.64 -2.68 3.50
CA ALA A 28 -3.38 -3.42 4.51
C ALA A 28 -4.78 -3.81 3.99
N ALA A 29 -5.53 -2.86 3.42
CA ALA A 29 -6.87 -3.10 2.90
C ALA A 29 -6.87 -4.08 1.72
N GLY A 30 -6.01 -3.84 0.73
CA GLY A 30 -5.83 -4.72 -0.41
C GLY A 30 -5.41 -6.13 0.02
N SER A 31 -4.60 -6.28 1.07
CA SER A 31 -4.27 -7.61 1.58
C SER A 31 -5.47 -8.35 2.16
N VAL A 32 -6.38 -7.64 2.85
CA VAL A 32 -7.62 -8.23 3.37
C VAL A 32 -8.52 -8.65 2.21
N TRP A 33 -8.75 -7.77 1.24
CA TRP A 33 -9.59 -8.06 0.08
C TRP A 33 -9.08 -9.26 -0.72
N ASN A 34 -7.77 -9.33 -0.94
CA ASN A 34 -7.12 -10.42 -1.66
C ASN A 34 -7.13 -11.75 -0.90
N LEU A 35 -6.86 -11.74 0.41
CA LEU A 35 -6.80 -12.97 1.21
C LEU A 35 -8.20 -13.54 1.53
N LEU A 36 -9.21 -12.69 1.63
CA LEU A 36 -10.61 -13.10 1.79
C LEU A 36 -11.30 -13.40 0.46
N THR A 37 -10.62 -13.14 -0.67
CA THR A 37 -11.14 -13.33 -2.02
C THR A 37 -12.55 -12.77 -2.17
N ILE A 38 -12.74 -11.50 -1.80
CA ILE A 38 -14.05 -10.85 -1.97
C ILE A 38 -14.44 -10.84 -3.45
N ASP A 39 -15.74 -10.88 -3.74
CA ASP A 39 -16.26 -10.97 -5.11
C ASP A 39 -15.63 -9.96 -6.07
N TRP A 40 -15.43 -8.71 -5.62
CA TRP A 40 -14.77 -7.68 -6.42
C TRP A 40 -13.37 -8.08 -6.91
N ILE A 41 -12.55 -8.68 -6.04
CA ILE A 41 -11.20 -9.11 -6.41
C ILE A 41 -11.27 -10.27 -7.41
N GLU A 42 -12.18 -11.21 -7.22
CA GLU A 42 -12.36 -12.31 -8.17
C GLU A 42 -12.79 -11.82 -9.54
N ILE A 43 -13.78 -10.91 -9.59
CA ILE A 43 -14.25 -10.30 -10.84
C ILE A 43 -13.12 -9.52 -11.51
N GLN A 44 -12.41 -8.68 -10.77
CA GLN A 44 -11.31 -7.87 -11.31
C GLN A 44 -10.17 -8.74 -11.85
N LEU A 45 -9.75 -9.79 -11.13
CA LEU A 45 -8.70 -10.69 -11.60
C LEU A 45 -9.14 -11.47 -12.84
N ASN A 46 -10.39 -11.94 -12.89
CA ASN A 46 -10.92 -12.62 -14.07
C ASN A 46 -10.97 -11.69 -15.28
N HIS A 47 -11.45 -10.45 -15.12
CA HIS A 47 -11.45 -9.43 -16.17
C HIS A 47 -10.04 -9.17 -16.72
N LEU A 48 -9.05 -9.08 -15.83
CA LEU A 48 -7.64 -8.87 -16.20
C LEU A 48 -6.93 -10.16 -16.70
N GLY A 49 -7.60 -11.31 -16.69
CA GLY A 49 -7.05 -12.59 -17.14
C GLY A 49 -6.05 -13.23 -16.16
N TYR A 50 -6.07 -12.84 -14.89
CA TYR A 50 -5.22 -13.43 -13.85
C TYR A 50 -5.86 -14.68 -13.24
N PRO A 51 -5.05 -15.71 -12.90
CA PRO A 51 -5.55 -16.90 -12.24
C PRO A 51 -5.93 -16.60 -10.79
N HIS A 52 -6.96 -17.29 -10.27
CA HIS A 52 -7.49 -17.06 -8.91
C HIS A 52 -6.43 -17.13 -7.79
N PHE A 53 -5.44 -18.03 -7.88
CA PHE A 53 -4.39 -18.11 -6.86
C PHE A 53 -3.56 -16.82 -6.70
N PHE A 54 -3.58 -15.96 -7.73
CA PHE A 54 -2.87 -14.69 -7.72
C PHE A 54 -3.37 -13.76 -6.62
N ALA A 55 -4.66 -13.82 -6.24
CA ALA A 55 -5.20 -13.08 -5.10
C ALA A 55 -4.42 -13.40 -3.82
N TYR A 56 -4.31 -14.68 -3.44
CA TYR A 56 -3.59 -15.07 -2.22
C TYR A 56 -2.11 -14.67 -2.25
N LEU A 57 -1.47 -14.79 -3.42
CA LEU A 57 -0.09 -14.36 -3.60
C LEU A 57 0.06 -12.85 -3.36
N LEU A 58 -0.78 -12.03 -4.00
CA LEU A 58 -0.79 -10.58 -3.83
C LEU A 58 -1.08 -10.20 -2.39
N GLY A 59 -2.10 -10.81 -1.78
CA GLY A 59 -2.48 -10.53 -0.40
C GLY A 59 -1.34 -10.77 0.58
N ALA A 60 -0.65 -11.92 0.48
CA ALA A 60 0.51 -12.22 1.32
C ALA A 60 1.65 -11.19 1.17
N TRP A 61 1.96 -10.79 -0.07
CA TRP A 61 2.99 -9.79 -0.33
C TRP A 61 2.59 -8.37 0.13
N GLN A 62 1.31 -8.02 0.03
CA GLN A 62 0.79 -6.76 0.54
C GLN A 62 0.87 -6.68 2.07
N VAL A 63 0.57 -7.78 2.80
CA VAL A 63 0.82 -7.85 4.25
C VAL A 63 2.29 -7.60 4.55
N ALA A 64 3.19 -8.32 3.86
CA ALA A 64 4.62 -8.19 4.06
C ALA A 64 5.12 -6.75 3.79
N ALA A 65 4.61 -6.11 2.73
CA ALA A 65 4.95 -4.74 2.37
C ALA A 65 4.42 -3.72 3.39
N ALA A 66 3.14 -3.83 3.80
CA ALA A 66 2.53 -2.96 4.81
C ALA A 66 3.33 -2.99 6.12
N VAL A 67 3.69 -4.19 6.58
CA VAL A 67 4.53 -4.39 7.76
C VAL A 67 5.89 -3.75 7.53
N ALA A 68 6.65 -4.19 6.52
CA ALA A 68 8.02 -3.71 6.28
C ALA A 68 8.11 -2.18 6.17
N ILE A 69 7.14 -1.54 5.50
CA ILE A 69 7.11 -0.08 5.30
C ILE A 69 6.87 0.66 6.62
N ILE A 70 6.08 0.14 7.56
CA ILE A 70 5.71 0.87 8.78
C ILE A 70 6.70 0.69 9.94
N VAL A 71 7.29 -0.51 10.13
CA VAL A 71 8.20 -0.78 11.27
C VAL A 71 9.46 0.12 11.24
N PRO A 72 10.02 0.55 12.38
CA PRO A 72 11.21 1.40 12.43
C PRO A 72 12.49 0.74 11.87
N GLY A 73 12.62 -0.58 11.92
CA GLY A 73 13.84 -1.33 11.52
C GLY A 73 13.87 -1.79 10.06
N PHE A 74 14.77 -2.74 9.76
CA PHE A 74 14.86 -3.49 8.49
C PHE A 74 14.92 -2.63 7.21
N PRO A 75 15.94 -1.76 7.06
CA PRO A 75 16.05 -0.89 5.89
C PRO A 75 16.13 -1.64 4.56
N LEU A 76 16.75 -2.83 4.52
CA LEU A 76 16.78 -3.65 3.31
C LEU A 76 15.38 -4.15 2.90
N LEU A 77 14.61 -4.69 3.85
CA LEU A 77 13.25 -5.13 3.59
C LEU A 77 12.33 -3.98 3.18
N LYS A 78 12.60 -2.75 3.65
CA LYS A 78 11.90 -1.55 3.17
C LYS A 78 12.17 -1.27 1.71
N GLU A 79 13.42 -1.36 1.26
CA GLU A 79 13.71 -1.17 -0.18
C GLU A 79 12.99 -2.22 -1.02
N TRP A 80 12.97 -3.48 -0.57
CA TRP A 80 12.24 -4.56 -1.25
C TRP A 80 10.73 -4.29 -1.26
N ALA A 81 10.17 -3.85 -0.13
CA ALA A 81 8.76 -3.50 -0.04
C ALA A 81 8.41 -2.34 -0.99
N TYR A 82 9.19 -1.26 -1.00
CA TYR A 82 8.95 -0.15 -1.93
C TYR A 82 9.05 -0.58 -3.40
N ALA A 83 10.07 -1.35 -3.77
CA ALA A 83 10.20 -1.89 -5.12
C ALA A 83 9.00 -2.79 -5.49
N GLY A 84 8.60 -3.69 -4.58
CA GLY A 84 7.44 -4.55 -4.76
C GLY A 84 6.13 -3.76 -4.94
N THR A 85 5.90 -2.74 -4.10
CA THR A 85 4.71 -1.88 -4.22
C THR A 85 4.69 -1.08 -5.51
N PHE A 86 5.85 -0.63 -5.98
CA PHE A 86 5.99 0.02 -7.29
C PHE A 86 5.58 -0.95 -8.41
N PHE A 87 6.15 -2.16 -8.44
CA PHE A 87 5.82 -3.15 -9.47
C PHE A 87 4.37 -3.61 -9.42
N LEU A 88 3.81 -3.80 -8.23
CA LEU A 88 2.40 -4.15 -8.02
C LEU A 88 1.49 -3.13 -8.71
N TRP A 89 1.63 -1.87 -8.36
CA TRP A 89 0.71 -0.84 -8.84
C TRP A 89 1.02 -0.39 -10.27
N SER A 90 2.29 -0.31 -10.68
CA SER A 90 2.61 -0.07 -12.10
C SER A 90 2.15 -1.21 -13.00
N GLY A 91 2.21 -2.45 -12.51
CA GLY A 91 1.69 -3.63 -13.19
C GLY A 91 0.18 -3.54 -13.36
N ALA A 92 -0.55 -3.20 -12.29
CA ALA A 92 -2.00 -3.00 -12.35
C ALA A 92 -2.40 -1.89 -13.34
N VAL A 93 -1.66 -0.77 -13.40
CA VAL A 93 -1.86 0.26 -14.44
C VAL A 93 -1.75 -0.33 -15.84
N LEU A 94 -0.67 -1.07 -16.10
CA LEU A 94 -0.43 -1.65 -17.42
C LEU A 94 -1.50 -2.69 -17.77
N SER A 95 -1.92 -3.53 -16.84
CA SER A 95 -2.96 -4.55 -17.06
C SER A 95 -4.30 -3.91 -17.41
N HIS A 96 -4.73 -2.89 -16.67
CA HIS A 96 -5.96 -2.15 -16.98
C HIS A 96 -5.87 -1.43 -18.34
N LEU A 97 -4.72 -0.84 -18.68
CA LEU A 97 -4.53 -0.22 -20.00
C LEU A 97 -4.60 -1.24 -21.14
N ILE A 98 -4.01 -2.44 -20.96
CA ILE A 98 -4.07 -3.53 -21.94
C ILE A 98 -5.49 -4.08 -22.10
N ALA A 99 -6.25 -4.17 -21.00
CA ALA A 99 -7.66 -4.56 -21.00
C ALA A 99 -8.58 -3.50 -21.65
N GLY A 100 -8.06 -2.30 -21.94
CA GLY A 100 -8.83 -1.21 -22.53
C GLY A 100 -9.68 -0.43 -21.52
N ASP A 101 -9.36 -0.52 -20.22
CA ASP A 101 -10.15 0.09 -19.17
C ASP A 101 -9.97 1.61 -19.09
N GLY A 102 -11.02 2.28 -18.59
CA GLY A 102 -11.03 3.72 -18.37
C GLY A 102 -10.15 4.18 -17.20
N VAL A 103 -9.96 5.51 -17.10
CA VAL A 103 -9.15 6.16 -16.05
C VAL A 103 -9.58 5.85 -14.62
N LEU A 104 -10.85 5.50 -14.42
CA LEU A 104 -11.34 5.12 -13.09
C LEU A 104 -10.70 3.81 -12.59
N ASN A 105 -10.22 2.95 -13.49
CA ASN A 105 -9.61 1.67 -13.13
C ASN A 105 -8.07 1.74 -13.08
N TRP A 106 -7.42 2.40 -14.05
CA TRP A 106 -5.96 2.55 -14.03
C TRP A 106 -5.47 3.77 -13.23
N GLY A 107 -6.33 4.75 -12.94
CA GLY A 107 -5.98 5.97 -12.21
C GLY A 107 -5.62 5.73 -10.73
N PRO A 108 -6.41 4.98 -9.96
CA PRO A 108 -6.07 4.65 -8.58
C PRO A 108 -4.71 3.95 -8.41
N PRO A 109 -4.37 2.86 -9.13
CA PRO A 109 -3.03 2.26 -9.01
C PRO A 109 -1.91 3.21 -9.47
N LEU A 110 -2.16 4.09 -10.45
CA LEU A 110 -1.17 5.12 -10.82
C LEU A 110 -0.92 6.11 -9.67
N MET A 111 -1.99 6.59 -9.03
CA MET A 111 -1.88 7.48 -7.86
C MET A 111 -1.06 6.81 -6.75
N PHE A 112 -1.36 5.55 -6.41
CA PHE A 112 -0.63 4.82 -5.39
C PHE A 112 0.83 4.56 -5.78
N THR A 113 1.12 4.33 -7.06
CA THR A 113 2.50 4.25 -7.57
C THR A 113 3.27 5.56 -7.30
N VAL A 114 2.67 6.71 -7.60
CA VAL A 114 3.27 8.03 -7.36
C VAL A 114 3.48 8.27 -5.86
N LEU A 115 2.49 7.94 -5.03
CA LEU A 115 2.59 8.05 -3.58
C LEU A 115 3.68 7.14 -3.01
N ALA A 116 3.83 5.92 -3.51
CA ALA A 116 4.89 5.00 -3.10
C ALA A 116 6.29 5.57 -3.38
N VAL A 117 6.50 6.09 -4.60
CA VAL A 117 7.76 6.72 -5.00
C VAL A 117 8.04 7.97 -4.17
N ALA A 118 7.03 8.81 -3.94
CA ALA A 118 7.15 9.99 -3.09
C ALA A 118 7.49 9.62 -1.64
N SER A 119 6.78 8.64 -1.06
CA SER A 119 7.04 8.09 0.27
C SER A 119 8.47 7.56 0.39
N TRP A 120 8.92 6.79 -0.61
CA TRP A 120 10.30 6.31 -0.70
C TRP A 120 11.28 7.49 -0.70
N ALA A 121 11.13 8.47 -1.59
CA ALA A 121 12.06 9.60 -1.70
C ALA A 121 12.12 10.48 -0.44
N LEU A 122 10.97 10.67 0.22
CA LEU A 122 10.82 11.52 1.41
C LEU A 122 11.31 10.83 2.69
N ARG A 123 11.47 9.50 2.70
CA ARG A 123 11.79 8.71 3.90
C ARG A 123 12.97 9.28 4.69
N PRO A 124 12.83 9.46 6.02
CA PRO A 124 13.88 9.97 6.90
C PRO A 124 15.17 9.13 6.83
N ALA A 125 16.31 9.75 7.16
CA ALA A 125 17.63 9.10 7.09
C ALA A 125 17.69 7.77 7.87
N GLY A 126 17.06 7.70 9.05
CA GLY A 126 17.00 6.48 9.86
C GLY A 126 16.19 5.33 9.25
N ARG A 127 15.48 5.55 8.13
CA ARG A 127 14.73 4.52 7.38
C ARG A 127 15.41 4.11 6.07
N ARG A 128 16.63 4.60 5.80
CA ARG A 128 17.44 4.28 4.62
C ARG A 128 18.48 3.22 4.98
N LEU A 129 18.99 2.52 3.97
CA LEU A 129 20.13 1.63 4.13
C LEU A 129 21.34 2.39 4.71
N PRO A 130 21.78 2.07 5.94
CA PRO A 130 22.98 2.64 6.50
C PRO A 130 24.23 1.93 5.96
N ALA A 131 25.37 2.61 5.99
CA ALA A 131 26.67 2.01 5.61
C ALA A 131 27.08 0.87 6.57
N THR A 132 26.55 0.85 7.79
CA THR A 132 26.82 -0.16 8.81
C THR A 132 25.50 -0.68 9.42
N ARG A 133 25.45 -1.95 9.84
CA ARG A 133 24.24 -2.55 10.39
C ARG A 133 23.76 -1.76 11.62
N PRO A 134 22.53 -1.23 11.63
CA PRO A 134 22.03 -0.46 12.77
C PRO A 134 21.69 -1.39 13.95
N PRO A 135 21.78 -0.90 15.20
CA PRO A 135 21.31 -1.65 16.36
C PRO A 135 19.81 -1.94 16.24
N ALA A 136 19.37 -3.04 16.84
CA ALA A 136 17.95 -3.43 16.82
C ALA A 136 17.09 -2.32 17.48
N PRO A 137 15.94 -1.96 16.90
CA PRO A 137 15.06 -0.96 17.48
C PRO A 137 14.51 -1.44 18.83
N GLY A 138 14.49 -0.55 19.83
CA GLY A 138 13.93 -0.87 21.15
C GLY A 138 12.43 -1.20 21.09
N VAL A 139 11.95 -2.05 22.00
CA VAL A 139 10.57 -2.59 22.02
C VAL A 139 9.49 -1.52 21.93
N ARG A 140 9.68 -0.37 22.59
CA ARG A 140 8.72 0.76 22.56
C ARG A 140 8.54 1.38 21.16
N ALA A 141 9.52 1.23 20.28
CA ALA A 141 9.45 1.73 18.90
C ALA A 141 8.48 0.91 18.02
N TRP A 142 8.03 -0.26 18.50
CA TRP A 142 7.10 -1.15 17.80
C TRP A 142 5.65 -0.91 18.17
N ALA A 143 5.37 -0.37 19.35
CA ALA A 143 4.01 -0.18 19.84
C ALA A 143 3.17 0.70 18.89
N VAL A 144 3.74 1.79 18.39
CA VAL A 144 3.05 2.71 17.47
C VAL A 144 2.79 2.06 16.09
N PRO A 145 3.78 1.47 15.39
CA PRO A 145 3.53 0.73 14.15
C PRO A 145 2.52 -0.41 14.30
N VAL A 146 2.59 -1.18 15.38
CA VAL A 146 1.67 -2.30 15.63
C VAL A 146 0.26 -1.78 15.89
N GLY A 147 0.10 -0.80 16.77
CA GLY A 147 -1.21 -0.18 17.03
C GLY A 147 -1.81 0.43 15.76
N LEU A 148 -0.99 1.08 14.94
CA LEU A 148 -1.44 1.60 13.65
C LEU A 148 -1.91 0.48 12.73
N LEU A 149 -1.13 -0.59 12.54
CA LEU A 149 -1.55 -1.72 11.72
C LEU A 149 -2.87 -2.32 12.21
N VAL A 150 -3.01 -2.53 13.53
CA VAL A 150 -4.26 -3.03 14.13
C VAL A 150 -5.44 -2.13 13.76
N VAL A 151 -5.28 -0.81 13.87
CA VAL A 151 -6.32 0.15 13.48
C VAL A 151 -6.62 0.08 11.98
N LEU A 152 -5.61 0.05 11.11
CA LEU A 152 -5.82 0.00 9.67
C LEU A 152 -6.53 -1.29 9.24
N TYR A 153 -6.14 -2.44 9.80
CA TYR A 153 -6.83 -3.70 9.56
C TYR A 153 -8.26 -3.65 10.10
N ALA A 154 -8.46 -3.17 11.34
CA ALA A 154 -9.81 -3.04 11.90
C ALA A 154 -10.71 -2.16 11.02
N VAL A 155 -10.21 -1.01 10.57
CA VAL A 155 -10.92 -0.13 9.63
C VAL A 155 -11.23 -0.88 8.34
N SER A 156 -10.25 -1.56 7.74
CA SER A 156 -10.45 -2.33 6.51
C SER A 156 -11.56 -3.37 6.63
N PHE A 157 -11.57 -4.15 7.73
CA PHE A 157 -12.63 -5.12 8.00
C PHE A 157 -13.99 -4.46 8.22
N LEU A 158 -14.04 -3.36 8.96
CA LEU A 158 -15.30 -2.64 9.23
C LEU A 158 -15.89 -2.00 7.96
N THR A 159 -15.05 -1.56 7.03
CA THR A 159 -15.50 -0.98 5.76
C THR A 159 -15.81 -2.00 4.67
N LEU A 160 -15.49 -3.28 4.90
CA LEU A 160 -15.57 -4.32 3.88
C LEU A 160 -16.95 -4.45 3.21
N PRO A 161 -18.09 -4.43 3.94
CA PRO A 161 -19.42 -4.51 3.31
C PRO A 161 -19.69 -3.35 2.34
N LEU A 162 -19.29 -2.13 2.72
CA LEU A 162 -19.47 -0.93 1.89
C LEU A 162 -18.63 -0.99 0.61
N VAL A 163 -17.37 -1.45 0.74
CA VAL A 163 -16.48 -1.61 -0.40
C VAL A 163 -17.03 -2.65 -1.36
N GLU A 164 -17.49 -3.79 -0.85
CA GLU A 164 -18.02 -4.87 -1.68
C GLU A 164 -19.27 -4.45 -2.47
N GLU A 165 -20.21 -3.77 -1.81
CA GLU A 165 -21.42 -3.23 -2.45
C GLU A 165 -21.06 -2.23 -3.56
N THR A 166 -20.24 -1.22 -3.23
CA THR A 166 -19.84 -0.17 -4.18
C THR A 166 -19.10 -0.75 -5.39
N MET A 167 -18.19 -1.70 -5.15
CA MET A 167 -17.38 -2.27 -6.21
C MET A 167 -18.16 -3.26 -7.08
N ARG A 168 -19.11 -4.00 -6.50
CA ARG A 168 -20.01 -4.86 -7.27
C ARG A 168 -20.87 -4.02 -8.23
N GLU A 169 -21.45 -2.92 -7.74
CA GLU A 169 -22.22 -2.00 -8.60
C GLU A 169 -21.38 -1.47 -9.76
N HIS A 170 -20.13 -1.08 -9.49
CA HIS A 170 -19.20 -0.62 -10.52
C HIS A 170 -18.86 -1.73 -11.52
N ALA A 171 -18.66 -2.97 -11.07
CA ALA A 171 -18.39 -4.12 -11.92
C ALA A 171 -19.55 -4.42 -12.88
N VAL A 172 -20.80 -4.35 -12.39
CA VAL A 172 -22.02 -4.53 -13.20
C VAL A 172 -22.11 -3.42 -14.26
N GLN A 173 -21.82 -2.16 -13.89
CA GLN A 173 -21.82 -1.04 -14.84
C GLN A 173 -20.78 -1.19 -15.96
N LEU A 174 -19.64 -1.82 -15.66
CA LEU A 174 -18.59 -2.11 -16.63
C LEU A 174 -18.86 -3.38 -17.46
N GLY A 175 -19.90 -4.15 -17.12
CA GLY A 175 -20.23 -5.42 -17.78
C GLY A 175 -19.24 -6.54 -17.47
N TRP A 176 -18.53 -6.47 -16.34
CA TRP A 176 -17.59 -7.50 -15.90
C TRP A 176 -18.28 -8.69 -15.21
N THR A 177 -19.50 -8.47 -14.72
CA THR A 177 -20.35 -9.48 -14.09
C THR A 177 -21.83 -9.12 -14.31
N ASP A 178 -22.72 -10.09 -14.10
CA ASP A 178 -24.19 -9.94 -14.26
C ASP A 178 -24.85 -9.22 -13.08
#